data_AF-A0A1A7Y8L9-F1
#
_entry.id   AF-A0A1A7Y8L9-F1
#
_cell.length_a   1.000
_cell.length_b   1.000
_cell.length_c   1.000
_cell.angle_alpha   90.00
_cell.angle_beta   90.00
_cell.angle_gamma   90.00
#
_symmetry.space_group_name_H-M   'P 1'
#
loop_
_entity.id
_entity.type
_entity.pdbx_description
1 polymer ?
#
loop_
_entity_poly.entity_id
_entity_poly.type
_entity_poly.pdbx_seq_one_letter_code
_entity_poly.pdbx_strand_id
1 'polypeptide(L)' 'ETTVVLQGLTPLTKYLVNVYSVIGEDSSEPLKGTETTLPLSAVRSMTVYDEQTTTMRVRWEAAQGATGYM' A
#
# COMPACT_ATOMS: atom_id res chain seq x y z
N GLU A 1 4.59 22.35 11.83
CA GLU A 1 3.87 21.07 11.63
C GLU A 1 4.61 19.98 12.38
N THR A 2 3.89 18.98 12.91
CA THR A 2 4.46 17.83 13.64
C THR A 2 4.00 16.51 13.01
N THR A 3 3.88 16.49 11.69
CA THR A 3 3.28 15.40 10.91
C THR A 3 4.27 14.89 9.87
N VAL A 4 4.16 13.60 9.53
CA VAL A 4 4.97 12.95 8.49
C VAL A 4 4.15 11.86 7.80
N VAL A 5 4.42 11.63 6.52
CA VAL A 5 3.82 10.53 5.74
C VAL A 5 4.86 9.43 5.56
N LEU A 6 4.59 8.24 6.08
CA LEU A 6 5.41 7.05 5.85
C LEU A 6 5.04 6.45 4.48
N GLN A 7 6.02 6.37 3.58
CA GLN A 7 5.84 5.85 2.23
C GLN A 7 6.51 4.48 2.08
N GLY A 8 6.13 3.72 1.04
CA GLY A 8 6.76 2.44 0.71
C GLY A 8 6.45 1.29 1.68
N LEU A 9 5.39 1.41 2.48
CA LEU A 9 4.93 0.35 3.37
C LEU A 9 4.28 -0.78 2.57
N THR A 10 4.37 -2.01 3.09
CA THR A 10 3.73 -3.18 2.49
C THR A 10 2.21 -3.05 2.65
N PRO A 11 1.41 -3.26 1.58
CA PRO A 11 -0.06 -3.27 1.66
C PRO A 11 -0.59 -4.34 2.61
N LEU A 12 -1.80 -4.14 3.14
CA LEU A 12 -2.48 -5.07 4.05
C LEU A 12 -1.58 -5.58 5.19
N THR A 13 -0.73 -4.71 5.73
CA THR A 13 0.26 -5.06 6.74
C THR A 13 0.10 -4.17 7.97
N LYS A 14 0.06 -4.80 9.14
CA LYS A 14 -0.06 -4.10 10.43
C LYS A 14 1.32 -3.62 10.89
N TYR A 15 1.42 -2.34 11.19
CA TYR A 15 2.64 -1.70 11.69
C TYR A 15 2.42 -1.14 13.09
N LEU A 16 3.44 -1.31 13.95
CA LEU A 16 3.62 -0.54 15.18
C LEU A 16 4.50 0.67 14.85
N VAL A 17 3.99 1.88 15.09
CA VAL A 17 4.71 3.13 14.87
C VAL A 17 5.07 3.75 16.22
N ASN A 18 6.33 4.14 16.40
CA ASN A 18 6.83 4.80 17.59
C ASN A 18 7.33 6.20 17.23
N VAL A 19 6.88 7.22 17.96
CA VAL A 19 7.32 8.61 17.79
C VAL A 19 8.04 9.06 19.04
N TYR A 20 9.24 9.61 18.88
CA TYR A 20 10.12 10.06 19.96
C TYR A 20 10.34 11.57 19.86
N SER A 21 10.42 12.27 20.99
CA SER A 21 11.06 13.60 21.02
C SER A 21 12.55 13.43 21.30
N VAL A 22 13.37 14.23 20.63
CA VAL A 22 14.83 14.17 20.72
C VAL A 22 15.36 15.54 21.12
N ILE A 23 16.21 15.59 22.14
CA ILE A 23 16.91 16.80 22.59
C ILE A 23 18.37 16.44 22.83
N GLY A 24 19.28 16.98 22.01
CA GLY A 24 20.69 16.57 22.06
C GLY A 24 20.83 15.09 21.74
N GLU A 25 21.44 14.33 22.65
CA GLU A 25 21.61 12.87 22.53
C GLU A 25 20.52 12.07 23.25
N ASP A 26 19.63 12.75 23.99
CA ASP A 26 18.56 12.11 24.76
C ASP A 26 17.27 12.00 23.95
N SER A 27 16.54 10.90 24.16
CA SER A 27 15.22 10.65 23.56
C SER A 27 14.19 10.33 24.63
N SER A 28 12.94 10.74 24.42
CA SER A 28 11.83 10.41 25.31
C SER A 28 11.42 8.93 25.25
N GLU A 29 10.51 8.52 26.14
CA GLU A 29 9.67 7.34 25.87
C GLU A 29 8.82 7.57 24.61
N PRO A 30 8.52 6.53 23.81
CA PRO A 30 7.78 6.70 22.57
C PRO A 30 6.28 6.86 22.80
N LEU A 31 5.67 7.73 22.01
CA LEU A 31 4.26 7.62 21.70
C LEU A 31 4.06 6.46 20.72
N LYS A 32 3.29 5.45 21.12
CA LYS A 32 3.04 4.24 20.33
C LYS A 32 1.67 4.31 19.66
N GLY A 33 1.62 3.99 18.37
CA GLY A 33 0.39 3.84 17.59
C GLY A 33 0.46 2.57 16.76
N THR A 34 -0.68 1.96 16.43
CA THR A 34 -0.70 0.75 15.62
C THR A 34 -1.78 0.86 14.57
N GLU A 35 -1.40 0.71 13.32
CA GLU A 35 -2.30 0.87 12.18
C GLU A 35 -2.03 -0.20 11.12
N THR A 36 -3.02 -0.45 10.28
CA THR A 36 -2.89 -1.40 9.16
C THR A 36 -2.98 -0.64 7.84
N THR A 37 -2.02 -0.88 6.96
CA THR A 37 -2.04 -0.30 5.61
C THR A 37 -3.20 -0.85 4.80
N LEU A 38 -3.67 -0.07 3.83
CA LEU A 38 -4.70 -0.50 2.90
C LEU A 38 -4.20 -1.66 2.02
N PRO A 39 -5.09 -2.54 1.54
CA PRO A 39 -4.74 -3.51 0.52
C PRO A 39 -4.36 -2.84 -0.80
N LEU A 40 -3.75 -3.61 -1.71
CA LEU A 40 -3.55 -3.16 -3.09
C LEU A 40 -4.89 -2.79 -3.73
N SER A 41 -4.89 -1.70 -4.48
CA SER A 41 -6.09 -1.31 -5.24
C SER A 41 -6.38 -2.33 -6.33
N ALA A 42 -7.67 -2.53 -6.62
CA ALA A 42 -8.09 -3.33 -7.77
C ALA A 42 -7.55 -2.73 -9.09
N VAL A 43 -7.41 -3.59 -10.10
CA VAL A 43 -7.03 -3.18 -11.46
C VAL A 43 -8.06 -2.20 -12.04
N ARG A 44 -7.62 -1.30 -12.90
CA ARG A 44 -8.46 -0.28 -13.54
C ARG A 44 -8.55 -0.51 -15.04
N SER A 45 -9.53 0.12 -15.69
CA SER A 45 -9.68 0.11 -17.14
C SER A 45 -9.72 -1.31 -17.76
N MET A 46 -10.36 -2.24 -17.05
CA MET A 46 -10.48 -3.62 -17.52
C MET A 46 -11.31 -3.67 -18.80
N THR A 47 -10.73 -4.22 -19.86
CA THR A 47 -11.35 -4.34 -21.17
C THR A 47 -11.25 -5.78 -21.65
N VAL A 48 -12.39 -6.36 -22.03
CA VAL A 48 -12.45 -7.65 -22.72
C VAL A 48 -12.40 -7.39 -24.23
N TYR A 49 -11.70 -8.23 -24.97
CA TYR A 49 -11.54 -8.13 -26.41
C TYR A 49 -11.22 -9.49 -27.03
N ASP A 50 -11.31 -9.61 -28.35
CA ASP A 50 -11.07 -10.87 -29.10
C ASP A 50 -11.93 -12.02 -28.55
N GLU A 51 -13.25 -11.78 -28.49
CA GLU A 51 -14.23 -12.70 -27.94
C GLU A 51 -14.62 -13.76 -28.98
N GLN A 52 -14.52 -15.03 -28.58
CA GLN A 52 -14.99 -16.19 -29.31
C GLN A 52 -15.91 -17.02 -28.40
N THR A 53 -16.53 -18.07 -28.92
CA THR A 53 -17.47 -18.90 -28.15
C THR A 53 -16.84 -19.53 -26.89
N THR A 54 -15.53 -19.81 -26.91
CA THR A 54 -14.82 -20.49 -25.80
C THR A 54 -13.57 -19.76 -25.30
N THR A 55 -13.21 -18.64 -25.92
CA THR A 55 -11.99 -17.90 -25.56
C THR A 55 -12.25 -16.40 -25.59
N MET A 56 -11.55 -15.67 -24.73
CA MET A 56 -11.52 -14.21 -24.75
C MET A 56 -10.14 -13.73 -24.29
N ARG A 57 -9.80 -12.48 -24.59
CA ARG A 57 -8.63 -11.81 -24.03
C ARG A 57 -9.08 -10.67 -23.12
N VAL A 58 -8.31 -10.44 -22.05
CA VAL A 58 -8.57 -9.36 -21.10
C VAL A 58 -7.30 -8.55 -20.92
N ARG A 59 -7.45 -7.22 -20.82
CA ARG A 59 -6.36 -6.30 -20.48
C ARG A 59 -6.84 -5.26 -19.47
N TRP A 60 -5.92 -4.73 -18.68
CA TRP A 60 -6.19 -3.71 -17.66
C TRP A 60 -4.96 -2.81 -17.47
N GLU A 61 -5.15 -1.68 -16.78
CA GLU A 61 -4.05 -0.85 -16.29
C GLU A 61 -3.43 -1.46 -15.03
N ALA A 62 -2.09 -1.46 -14.97
CA ALA A 62 -1.36 -2.01 -13.83
C ALA A 62 -1.78 -1.33 -12.52
N ALA A 63 -2.24 -2.12 -11.56
CA ALA A 63 -2.51 -1.64 -10.21
C ALA A 63 -1.21 -1.15 -9.54
N GLN A 64 -1.25 0.04 -8.94
CA GLN A 64 -0.11 0.62 -8.25
C GLN A 64 0.36 -0.29 -7.12
N GLY A 65 1.65 -0.64 -7.12
CA GLY A 65 2.26 -1.51 -6.11
C GLY A 65 2.06 -3.01 -6.34
N ALA A 66 1.40 -3.43 -7.42
CA ALA A 66 1.26 -4.85 -7.74
C ALA A 66 2.57 -5.42 -8.32
N THR A 67 2.99 -6.57 -7.79
CA THR A 67 4.15 -7.35 -8.29
C THR A 67 3.72 -8.55 -9.14
N GLY A 68 2.42 -8.85 -9.19
CA GLY A 68 1.82 -9.93 -9.97
C GLY A 68 0.30 -9.90 -9.90
N TYR A 69 -0.34 -10.69 -10.77
CA TYR A 69 -1.80 -10.90 -10.84
C TYR A 69 -2.07 -12.41 -10.88
N MET A 70 -3.14 -12.85 -10.20
CA MET A 70 -3.59 -14.25 -10.18
C MET A 70 -4.92 -14.40 -10.91
#